data_AF-A2Q122-F1
#
_entry.id   AF-A2Q122-F1
#
_cell.length_a   1.000
_cell.length_b   1.000
_cell.length_c   1.000
_cell.angle_alpha   90.00
_cell.angle_beta   90.00
_cell.angle_gamma   90.00
#
_symmetry.space_group_name_H-M   'P 1'
#
loop_
_entity.id
_entity.type
_entity.pdbx_description
1 polymer ?
#
loop_
_entity_poly.entity_id
_entity_poly.type
_entity_poly.pdbx_seq_one_letter_code
_entity_poly.pdbx_strand_id
1 'polypeptide(L)'
;TVKQSSVDIYFRRQVELSTMYRHMEKHNYESAAEAIQAVRDNKLHAFIWDSAVLEFEASQKCDLVTTGELFFRSGFGIGMRKDSPWKQNVSLAILSSHENGFMEDLDKTWVRYQECDSRSNAPATLTFENMAGVFMLVAGGIAAGIFLIFIEIAYKRHKDARRKQ
;
A
#
# COMPACT_ATOMS: atom_id res chain seq x y z
N THR A 1 -1.59 10.89 10.82
CA THR A 1 -1.50 12.27 10.26
C THR A 1 -0.30 12.98 10.84
N VAL A 2 0.03 14.17 10.35
CA VAL A 2 1.09 15.01 10.93
C VAL A 2 0.51 15.95 11.99
N LYS A 3 1.20 16.10 13.13
CA LYS A 3 0.79 16.99 14.23
C LYS A 3 0.71 18.45 13.76
N GLN A 4 -0.27 19.20 14.30
CA GLN A 4 -0.44 20.64 14.06
C GLN A 4 -0.59 21.04 12.58
N SER A 5 -0.99 20.10 11.73
CA SER A 5 -1.21 20.33 10.31
C SER A 5 -2.64 20.79 9.99
N SER A 6 -2.87 21.22 8.76
CA SER A 6 -4.21 21.48 8.21
C SER A 6 -5.14 20.27 8.37
N VAL A 7 -4.60 19.06 8.17
CA VAL A 7 -5.33 17.79 8.28
C VAL A 7 -5.69 17.51 9.73
N ASP A 8 -4.77 17.73 10.68
CA ASP A 8 -5.05 17.59 12.11
C ASP A 8 -6.16 18.55 12.57
N ILE A 9 -6.11 19.81 12.11
CA ILE A 9 -7.14 20.82 12.38
C ILE A 9 -8.49 20.40 11.77
N TYR A 10 -8.49 19.81 10.56
CA TYR A 10 -9.71 19.33 9.91
C TYR A 10 -10.41 18.26 10.75
N PHE A 11 -9.70 17.20 11.14
CA PHE A 11 -10.29 16.12 11.96
C PHE A 11 -10.70 16.59 13.35
N ARG A 12 -9.97 17.53 13.94
CA ARG A 12 -10.32 18.11 15.24
C ARG A 12 -11.64 18.91 15.21
N ARG A 13 -11.93 19.58 14.10
CA ARG A 13 -13.15 20.41 13.95
C ARG A 13 -14.40 19.60 13.61
N GLN A 14 -14.24 18.43 13.00
CA GLN A 14 -15.32 17.56 12.56
C GLN A 14 -15.88 16.74 13.73
N VAL A 15 -17.09 17.05 14.17
CA VAL A 15 -17.73 16.36 15.33
C VAL A 15 -17.96 14.87 15.03
N GLU A 16 -18.39 14.57 13.80
CA GLU A 16 -18.67 13.20 13.33
C GLU A 16 -17.42 12.30 13.33
N LEU A 17 -16.24 12.90 13.18
CA LEU A 17 -14.95 12.19 13.08
C LEU A 17 -14.20 12.15 14.41
N SER A 18 -14.82 12.56 15.51
CA SER A 18 -14.18 12.68 16.83
C SER A 18 -13.60 11.37 17.36
N THR A 19 -14.23 10.23 17.11
CA THR A 19 -13.71 8.90 17.45
C THR A 19 -12.44 8.57 16.68
N MET A 20 -12.40 8.87 15.39
CA MET A 20 -11.22 8.68 14.55
C MET A 20 -10.09 9.63 14.97
N TYR A 21 -10.41 10.89 15.26
CA TYR A 21 -9.46 11.87 15.76
C TYR A 21 -8.74 11.41 17.04
N ARG A 22 -9.48 10.88 18.02
CA ARG A 22 -8.89 10.33 19.26
C ARG A 22 -7.91 9.18 19.03
N HIS A 23 -8.14 8.37 18.00
CA HIS A 23 -7.23 7.29 17.64
C HIS A 23 -5.98 7.84 16.95
N MET A 24 -6.15 8.79 16.03
CA MET A 24 -5.08 9.42 15.28
C MET A 24 -4.16 10.27 16.17
N GLU A 25 -4.72 10.97 17.16
CA GLU A 25 -3.98 11.84 18.09
C GLU A 25 -2.83 11.10 18.80
N LYS A 26 -3.04 9.83 19.15
CA LYS A 26 -2.03 8.98 19.80
C LYS A 26 -0.91 8.49 18.86
N HIS A 27 -1.15 8.51 17.55
CA HIS A 27 -0.26 7.97 16.51
C HIS A 27 0.15 9.02 15.48
N ASN A 28 0.03 10.30 15.82
CA ASN A 28 0.45 11.38 14.95
C ASN A 28 1.98 11.47 14.89
N TYR A 29 2.49 11.71 13.67
CA TYR A 29 3.91 11.90 13.39
C TYR A 29 4.27 13.39 13.35
N GLU A 30 5.55 13.73 13.52
CA GLU A 30 6.01 15.14 13.48
C GLU A 30 6.20 15.64 12.04
N SER A 31 6.48 14.74 11.10
CA SER A 31 6.69 15.11 9.70
C SER A 31 6.04 14.12 8.73
N ALA A 32 5.72 14.59 7.53
CA ALA A 32 5.20 13.73 6.47
C ALA A 32 6.23 12.68 6.03
N ALA A 33 7.51 13.06 5.92
CA ALA A 33 8.58 12.15 5.52
C ALA A 33 8.74 10.95 6.48
N GLU A 34 8.68 11.21 7.79
CA GLU A 34 8.72 10.16 8.80
C GLU A 34 7.50 9.22 8.70
N ALA A 35 6.31 9.80 8.50
CA ALA A 35 5.09 9.01 8.34
C ALA A 35 5.13 8.13 7.08
N ILE A 36 5.59 8.67 5.94
CA ILE A 36 5.75 7.93 4.68
C ILE A 36 6.74 6.77 4.88
N GLN A 37 7.88 7.02 5.54
CA GLN A 37 8.84 5.97 5.83
C GLN A 37 8.26 4.90 6.78
N ALA A 38 7.46 5.30 7.78
CA ALA A 38 6.80 4.36 8.66
C ALA A 38 5.77 3.47 7.93
N VAL A 39 5.10 3.98 6.88
CA VAL A 39 4.26 3.16 6.00
C VAL A 39 5.10 2.16 5.22
N ARG A 40 6.21 2.59 4.61
CA ARG A 40 7.13 1.70 3.88
C ARG A 40 7.71 0.60 4.77
N ASP A 41 8.00 0.93 6.03
CA ASP A 41 8.54 0.00 7.04
C ASP A 41 7.46 -0.94 7.63
N ASN A 42 6.21 -0.88 7.16
CA ASN A 42 5.05 -1.60 7.73
C ASN A 42 4.78 -1.32 9.22
N LYS A 43 5.26 -0.19 9.75
CA LYS A 43 4.98 0.26 11.13
C LYS A 43 3.66 1.01 11.21
N LEU A 44 3.26 1.66 10.11
CA LEU A 44 2.01 2.38 9.95
C LEU A 44 1.21 1.80 8.79
N HIS A 45 -0.04 1.42 9.03
CA HIS A 45 -0.86 0.77 8.00
C HIS A 45 -1.46 1.75 6.99
N ALA A 46 -1.74 2.99 7.41
CA ALA A 46 -2.36 4.00 6.57
C ALA A 46 -1.93 5.40 7.00
N PHE A 47 -1.73 6.28 6.03
CA PHE A 47 -1.37 7.67 6.26
C PHE A 47 -2.31 8.58 5.45
N ILE A 48 -2.97 9.50 6.15
CA ILE A 48 -3.85 10.51 5.55
C ILE A 48 -3.07 11.80 5.42
N TRP A 49 -2.98 12.33 4.20
CA TRP A 49 -2.25 13.55 3.88
C TRP A 49 -2.75 14.19 2.57
N ASP A 50 -2.17 15.33 2.19
CA ASP A 50 -2.49 16.03 0.95
C ASP A 50 -2.20 15.16 -0.28
N SER A 51 -3.15 15.13 -1.22
CA SER A 51 -3.10 14.27 -2.40
C SER A 51 -1.88 14.53 -3.28
N ALA A 52 -1.53 15.80 -3.52
CA ALA A 52 -0.39 16.17 -4.36
C ALA A 52 0.94 15.56 -3.87
N VAL A 53 1.14 15.48 -2.54
CA VAL A 53 2.35 14.90 -1.95
C VAL A 53 2.32 13.38 -2.04
N LEU A 54 1.16 12.77 -1.76
CA LEU A 54 1.03 11.31 -1.77
C LEU A 54 1.08 10.73 -3.19
N GLU A 55 0.47 11.40 -4.17
CA GLU A 55 0.53 11.02 -5.58
C GLU A 55 1.95 11.11 -6.12
N PHE A 56 2.70 12.14 -5.72
CA PHE A 56 4.13 12.25 -6.05
C PHE A 56 4.97 11.12 -5.42
N GLU A 57 4.77 10.81 -4.14
CA GLU A 57 5.53 9.74 -3.47
C GLU A 57 5.20 8.34 -4.03
N ALA A 58 3.93 8.11 -4.36
CA ALA A 58 3.47 6.87 -4.98
C ALA A 58 3.96 6.74 -6.44
N SER A 59 4.12 7.84 -7.18
CA SER A 59 4.65 7.84 -8.54
C SER A 59 6.18 7.66 -8.56
N GLN A 60 6.88 8.19 -7.55
CA GLN A 60 8.33 8.11 -7.47
C GLN A 60 8.83 6.69 -7.13
N LYS A 61 8.19 6.04 -6.15
CA LYS A 61 8.48 4.65 -5.77
C LYS A 61 7.17 3.88 -5.80
N CYS A 62 7.07 2.93 -6.73
CA CYS A 62 5.86 2.10 -6.92
C CYS A 62 5.66 1.04 -5.81
N ASP A 63 6.13 1.32 -4.58
CA ASP A 63 5.94 0.51 -3.38
C ASP A 63 4.71 0.95 -2.56
N LEU A 64 4.23 2.17 -2.82
CA LEU A 64 3.05 2.75 -2.18
C LEU A 64 1.94 2.97 -3.21
N VAL A 65 0.70 2.94 -2.74
CA VAL A 65 -0.48 3.28 -3.53
C VAL A 65 -1.36 4.25 -2.76
N THR A 66 -1.96 5.20 -3.47
CA THR A 66 -3.03 6.05 -2.93
C THR A 66 -4.37 5.32 -3.10
N THR A 67 -5.27 5.47 -2.13
CA THR A 67 -6.58 4.81 -2.15
C THR A 67 -7.65 5.71 -1.53
N GLY A 68 -8.91 5.48 -1.93
CA GLY A 68 -10.07 6.25 -1.48
C GLY A 68 -10.40 7.45 -2.37
N GLU A 69 -11.55 8.06 -2.10
CA GLU A 69 -11.97 9.29 -2.75
C GLU A 69 -11.37 10.52 -2.08
N LEU A 70 -11.19 11.61 -2.84
CA LEU A 70 -10.78 12.89 -2.30
C LEU A 70 -11.89 13.49 -1.44
N PHE A 71 -11.76 13.34 -0.13
CA PHE A 71 -12.59 13.99 0.89
C PHE A 71 -11.82 15.18 1.45
N PHE A 72 -12.42 16.37 1.50
CA PHE A 72 -11.76 17.67 1.78
C PHE A 72 -10.95 18.27 0.61
N ARG A 73 -11.66 18.95 -0.30
CA ARG A 73 -11.05 19.70 -1.39
C ARG A 73 -10.56 21.07 -0.89
N SER A 74 -9.27 21.18 -0.65
CA SER A 74 -8.56 22.43 -0.39
C SER A 74 -7.49 22.69 -1.44
N GLY A 75 -7.07 23.95 -1.60
CA GLY A 75 -6.01 24.34 -2.51
C GLY A 75 -4.87 25.07 -1.79
N PHE A 76 -3.65 24.95 -2.33
CA PHE A 76 -2.51 25.74 -1.89
C PHE A 76 -2.63 27.19 -2.36
N GLY A 77 -2.09 28.13 -1.58
CA GLY A 77 -2.12 29.55 -1.92
C GLY A 77 -1.00 30.33 -1.26
N ILE A 78 -0.72 31.51 -1.80
CA ILE A 78 0.32 32.40 -1.28
C ILE A 78 -0.28 33.33 -0.23
N GLY A 79 0.23 33.24 1.00
CA GLY A 79 -0.19 34.07 2.12
C GLY A 79 0.53 35.43 2.14
N MET A 80 -0.23 36.51 2.34
CA MET A 80 0.29 37.87 2.53
C MET A 80 -0.44 38.54 3.70
N ARG A 81 0.16 39.59 4.30
CA ARG A 81 -0.53 40.43 5.29
C ARG A 81 -1.78 41.07 4.65
N LYS A 82 -2.84 41.28 5.44
CA LYS A 82 -4.18 41.67 4.98
C LYS A 82 -4.18 42.87 4.02
N ASP A 83 -3.33 43.86 4.28
CA ASP A 83 -3.25 45.12 3.53
C ASP A 83 -1.99 45.24 2.67
N SER A 84 -1.44 44.10 2.23
CA SER A 84 -0.29 44.09 1.32
C SER A 84 -0.66 44.68 -0.05
N PRO A 85 0.07 45.69 -0.56
CA PRO A 85 -0.19 46.27 -1.89
C PRO A 85 0.05 45.26 -3.02
N TRP A 86 0.81 44.19 -2.76
CA TRP A 86 1.14 43.16 -3.74
C TRP A 86 0.04 42.14 -3.97
N LYS A 87 -0.96 42.07 -3.08
CA LYS A 87 -2.00 41.04 -3.10
C LYS A 87 -2.66 40.93 -4.48
N GLN A 88 -3.09 42.06 -5.03
CA GLN A 88 -3.80 42.10 -6.31
C GLN A 88 -2.90 41.70 -7.48
N ASN A 89 -1.68 42.25 -7.53
CA ASN A 89 -0.74 41.97 -8.62
C ASN A 89 -0.33 40.49 -8.65
N VAL A 90 -0.08 39.88 -7.49
CA VAL A 90 0.27 38.44 -7.38
C VAL A 90 -0.92 37.57 -7.80
N SER A 91 -2.15 37.89 -7.36
CA SER A 91 -3.32 37.13 -7.78
C SER A 91 -3.54 37.19 -9.29
N LEU A 92 -3.37 38.36 -9.92
CA LEU A 92 -3.48 38.49 -11.38
C LEU A 92 -2.37 37.72 -12.12
N ALA A 93 -1.15 37.72 -11.59
CA ALA A 93 -0.05 36.95 -12.17
C ALA A 93 -0.34 35.43 -12.13
N ILE A 94 -0.84 34.91 -10.99
CA ILE A 94 -1.21 33.50 -10.86
C ILE A 94 -2.33 33.13 -11.86
N LEU A 95 -3.34 33.99 -12.03
CA LEU A 95 -4.41 33.76 -13.01
C LEU A 95 -3.85 33.69 -14.43
N SER A 96 -3.00 34.64 -14.81
CA SER A 96 -2.35 34.64 -16.12
C SER A 96 -1.49 33.39 -16.35
N SER A 97 -0.78 32.90 -15.33
CA SER A 97 -0.01 31.65 -15.38
C SER A 97 -0.88 30.39 -15.49
N HIS A 98 -2.13 30.44 -15.04
CA HIS A 98 -3.07 29.35 -15.22
C HIS A 98 -3.73 29.38 -16.61
N GLU A 99 -4.02 30.58 -17.13
CA GLU A 99 -4.60 30.77 -18.46
C GLU A 99 -3.64 30.43 -19.60
N ASN A 100 -2.35 30.74 -19.43
CA ASN A 100 -1.33 30.50 -20.45
C ASN A 100 -0.73 29.07 -20.42
N GLY A 101 -1.19 28.20 -19.51
CA GLY A 101 -0.72 26.82 -19.39
C GLY A 101 0.59 26.63 -18.60
N PHE A 102 1.23 27.69 -18.12
CA PHE A 102 2.50 27.59 -17.39
C PHE A 102 2.41 26.70 -16.14
N MET A 103 1.28 26.74 -15.43
CA MET A 103 1.06 25.86 -14.27
C MET A 103 0.98 24.38 -14.66
N GLU A 104 0.41 24.05 -15.83
CA GLU A 104 0.31 22.68 -16.34
C GLU A 104 1.70 22.13 -16.72
N ASP A 105 2.54 22.99 -17.31
CA ASP A 105 3.93 22.62 -17.64
C ASP A 105 4.75 22.31 -16.38
N LEU A 106 4.54 23.08 -15.30
CA LEU A 106 5.17 22.80 -14.01
C LEU A 106 4.71 21.47 -13.40
N ASP A 107 3.40 21.17 -13.44
CA ASP A 107 2.85 19.91 -12.95
C ASP A 107 3.46 18.70 -13.69
N LYS A 108 3.51 18.77 -15.02
CA LYS A 108 4.13 17.74 -15.86
C LYS A 108 5.62 17.56 -15.57
N THR A 109 6.34 18.66 -15.36
CA THR A 109 7.79 18.63 -15.17
C THR A 109 8.19 18.10 -13.79
N TRP A 110 7.46 18.48 -12.74
CA TRP A 110 7.88 18.25 -11.35
C TRP A 110 7.09 17.17 -10.61
N VAL A 111 5.83 16.93 -10.98
CA VAL A 111 4.93 16.03 -10.22
C VAL A 111 4.72 14.71 -10.96
N ARG A 112 4.41 14.77 -12.26
CA ARG A 112 4.05 13.60 -13.08
C ARG A 112 5.23 12.99 -13.85
N TYR A 113 6.39 12.90 -13.22
CA TYR A 113 7.61 12.44 -13.91
C TYR A 113 7.60 10.94 -14.26
N GLN A 114 6.96 10.10 -13.45
CA GLN A 114 7.05 8.65 -13.60
C GLN A 114 5.68 7.98 -13.47
N GLU A 115 5.25 7.29 -14.52
CA GLU A 115 4.06 6.45 -14.48
C GLU A 115 4.45 5.11 -13.86
N CYS A 116 4.02 4.88 -12.62
CA CYS A 116 3.96 3.53 -12.08
C CYS A 116 2.90 2.76 -12.85
N ASP A 117 3.36 1.87 -13.72
CA ASP A 117 2.49 0.97 -14.44
C ASP A 117 1.64 0.23 -13.40
N SER A 118 0.31 0.33 -13.51
CA SER A 118 -0.61 -0.33 -12.59
C SER A 118 -0.44 -1.82 -12.82
N ARG A 119 0.54 -2.43 -12.13
CA ARG A 119 0.70 -3.85 -12.02
C ARG A 119 -0.58 -4.33 -11.36
N SER A 120 -1.59 -4.66 -12.17
CA SER A 120 -2.69 -5.50 -11.72
C SER A 120 -1.99 -6.63 -11.02
N ASN A 121 -2.17 -6.75 -9.70
CA ASN A 121 -1.55 -7.80 -8.92
C ASN A 121 -1.81 -9.10 -9.69
N ALA A 122 -0.78 -9.60 -10.39
CA ALA A 122 -0.91 -10.85 -11.10
C ALA A 122 -1.36 -11.82 -10.02
N PRO A 123 -2.48 -12.56 -10.23
CA PRO A 123 -3.04 -13.41 -9.19
C PRO A 123 -1.88 -14.23 -8.63
N ALA A 124 -1.70 -14.17 -7.30
CA ALA A 124 -0.53 -14.67 -6.60
C ALA A 124 -0.01 -15.91 -7.31
N THR A 125 1.11 -15.77 -8.03
CA THR A 125 1.58 -16.81 -8.93
C THR A 125 1.73 -18.07 -8.09
N LEU A 126 1.12 -19.17 -8.53
CA LEU A 126 1.14 -20.47 -7.83
C LEU A 126 2.58 -20.79 -7.42
N THR A 127 2.94 -20.45 -6.19
CA THR A 127 4.29 -20.59 -5.66
C THR A 127 4.42 -22.01 -5.11
N PHE A 128 5.65 -22.49 -4.95
CA PHE A 128 5.94 -23.86 -4.49
C PHE A 128 5.19 -24.27 -3.21
N GLU A 129 4.89 -23.34 -2.31
CA GLU A 129 4.08 -23.56 -1.10
C GLU A 129 2.66 -24.05 -1.41
N ASN A 130 2.02 -23.51 -2.45
CA ASN A 130 0.65 -23.85 -2.80
C ASN A 130 0.52 -25.24 -3.45
N MET A 131 1.63 -25.80 -3.98
CA MET A 131 1.68 -27.17 -4.52
C MET A 131 2.24 -28.21 -3.54
N ALA A 132 2.63 -27.82 -2.32
CA ALA A 132 3.19 -28.72 -1.32
C ALA A 132 2.26 -29.92 -1.02
N GLY A 133 0.94 -29.72 -1.05
CA GLY A 133 -0.04 -30.79 -0.85
C GLY A 133 0.06 -31.92 -1.88
N VAL A 134 0.37 -31.61 -3.15
CA VAL A 134 0.52 -32.62 -4.20
C VAL A 134 1.78 -33.45 -3.96
N PHE A 135 2.90 -32.81 -3.59
CA PHE A 135 4.14 -33.52 -3.27
C PHE A 135 4.00 -34.42 -2.04
N MET A 136 3.28 -33.97 -1.01
CA MET A 136 2.99 -34.77 0.19
C MET A 136 2.14 -36.00 -0.13
N LEU A 137 1.14 -35.87 -1.00
CA LEU A 137 0.31 -37.02 -1.44
C LEU A 137 1.14 -38.06 -2.20
N VAL A 138 2.02 -37.61 -3.11
CA VAL A 138 2.89 -38.52 -3.88
C VAL A 138 3.87 -39.23 -2.94
N ALA A 139 4.51 -38.51 -2.02
CA ALA A 139 5.42 -39.10 -1.04
C ALA A 139 4.72 -40.13 -0.13
N GLY A 140 3.51 -39.82 0.34
CA GLY A 140 2.69 -40.75 1.11
C GLY A 140 2.32 -42.01 0.32
N GLY A 141 1.97 -41.85 -0.95
CA GLY A 141 1.66 -42.97 -1.85
C GLY A 141 2.86 -43.90 -2.06
N ILE A 142 4.06 -43.35 -2.23
CA ILE A 142 5.30 -44.13 -2.35
C ILE A 142 5.57 -44.92 -1.07
N ALA A 143 5.47 -44.27 0.10
CA ALA A 143 5.70 -44.93 1.39
C ALA A 143 4.68 -46.05 1.66
N ALA A 144 3.40 -45.82 1.40
CA ALA A 144 2.35 -46.82 1.54
C ALA A 144 2.55 -47.99 0.57
N GLY A 145 2.95 -47.72 -0.67
CA GLY A 145 3.27 -48.75 -1.67
C GLY A 145 4.41 -49.65 -1.22
N ILE A 146 5.51 -49.08 -0.71
CA ILE A 146 6.63 -49.83 -0.15
C ILE A 146 6.16 -50.72 1.02
N PHE A 147 5.34 -50.18 1.93
CA PHE A 147 4.82 -50.93 3.06
C PHE A 147 3.94 -52.12 2.63
N LEU A 148 3.06 -51.94 1.65
CA LEU A 148 2.23 -53.01 1.10
C LEU A 148 3.06 -54.13 0.46
N ILE A 149 4.12 -53.77 -0.27
CA ILE A 149 5.05 -54.75 -0.87
C ILE A 149 5.71 -55.60 0.23
N PHE A 150 6.17 -54.99 1.32
CA PHE A 150 6.75 -55.73 2.45
C PHE A 150 5.75 -56.71 3.08
N ILE A 151 4.49 -56.27 3.27
CA ILE A 151 3.42 -57.13 3.81
C ILE A 151 3.15 -58.31 2.89
N GLU A 152 3.03 -58.09 1.58
CA GLU A 152 2.73 -59.15 0.62
C GLU A 152 3.84 -60.20 0.58
N ILE A 153 5.10 -59.78 0.62
CA ILE A 153 6.25 -60.69 0.67
C ILE A 153 6.24 -61.50 1.97
N ALA A 154 5.96 -60.88 3.12
CA ALA A 154 5.86 -61.58 4.40
C ALA A 154 4.71 -62.60 4.42
N TYR A 155 3.54 -62.21 3.90
CA TYR A 155 2.37 -63.09 3.83
C TYR A 155 2.59 -64.29 2.89
N LYS A 156 3.16 -64.06 1.69
CA LYS A 156 3.53 -65.13 0.77
C LYS A 156 4.54 -66.08 1.39
N ARG A 157 5.60 -65.57 2.01
CA ARG A 157 6.60 -66.38 2.72
C ARG A 157 5.99 -67.23 3.84
N HIS A 158 5.10 -66.68 4.66
CA HIS A 158 4.41 -67.43 5.72
C HIS A 158 3.48 -68.50 5.16
N LYS A 159 2.74 -68.21 4.08
CA LYS A 159 1.85 -69.17 3.43
C LYS A 159 2.64 -70.31 2.76
N ASP A 160 3.76 -70.00 2.13
CA ASP A 160 4.64 -70.99 1.50
C ASP A 160 5.35 -71.86 2.55
N ALA A 161 5.73 -71.28 3.70
CA ALA A 161 6.24 -72.04 4.84
C ALA A 161 5.18 -73.00 5.42
N ARG A 162 3.91 -72.56 5.52
CA ARG A 162 2.78 -73.41 5.97
C ARG A 162 2.35 -74.47 4.96
N ARG A 163 2.64 -74.31 3.66
CA ARG A 163 2.34 -75.31 2.62
C ARG A 163 3.39 -76.41 2.50
N LYS A 164 4.58 -76.23 3.11
CA LYS A 164 5.69 -77.19 3.10
C LYS A 164 5.80 -78.02 4.39
N GLN A 165 4.88 -77.84 5.33
CA GLN A 165 4.61 -78.74 6.46
C GLN A 165 3.37 -79.57 6.15
#